data_AF-A0A383WB31-F1
#
_entry.id   AF-A0A383WB31-F1
#
_cell.length_a   1.000
_cell.length_b   1.000
_cell.length_c   1.000
_cell.angle_alpha   90.00
_cell.angle_beta   90.00
_cell.angle_gamma   90.00
#
_symmetry.space_group_name_H-M   'P 1'
#
loop_
_entity.id
_entity.type
_entity.pdbx_description
1 polymer ?
#
loop_
_entity_poly.entity_id
_entity_poly.type
_entity_poly.pdbx_seq_one_letter_code
_entity_poly.pdbx_strand_id
1 'polypeptide(L)'
;MAQQQTLARQQQQGPWWAEPLQGVGAAFQGMQRNMQRFADGLARPGPPGASLQASVTLAASPAASGQLRPGSSSSTPRHLDAAALHASSSSSSKQQHGSKPTSKEDLGRATWTFLHTLAAQFPEHPTRQQQRDARQLIDSLTRIYPCADCSKHFQELVRRDPPVVSSGRDFAVWMCRTHNAVNRRIGKPSFNCDLVAARWAPLDCDEHNSCDMTLGHKR
;
A
#
# COMPACT_ATOMS: atom_id res chain seq x y z
N MET A 1 -8.71 34.88 24.46
CA MET A 1 -9.98 34.22 24.03
C MET A 1 -9.83 33.36 22.78
N ALA A 2 -9.08 33.78 21.74
CA ALA A 2 -8.88 32.98 20.51
C ALA A 2 -8.22 31.60 20.75
N GLN A 3 -7.21 31.50 21.62
CA GLN A 3 -6.53 30.23 21.94
C GLN A 3 -7.44 29.22 22.67
N GLN A 4 -8.30 29.69 23.58
CA GLN A 4 -9.26 28.82 24.27
C GLN A 4 -10.35 28.31 23.32
N GLN A 5 -10.75 29.11 22.32
CA GLN A 5 -11.66 28.67 21.27
C GLN A 5 -11.03 27.65 20.32
N THR A 6 -9.70 27.69 20.11
CA THR A 6 -8.99 26.68 19.29
C THR A 6 -8.89 25.34 20.01
N LEU A 7 -8.57 25.36 21.32
CA LEU A 7 -8.56 24.17 22.18
C LEU A 7 -9.94 23.53 22.29
N ALA A 8 -11.00 24.32 22.45
CA ALA A 8 -12.37 23.83 22.51
C ALA A 8 -12.85 23.23 21.17
N ARG A 9 -12.42 23.78 20.01
CA ARG A 9 -12.69 23.20 18.69
C ARG A 9 -11.93 21.88 18.45
N GLN A 10 -10.73 21.73 19.01
CA GLN A 10 -9.97 20.49 18.95
C GLN A 10 -10.61 19.37 19.79
N GLN A 11 -11.36 19.74 20.84
CA GLN A 11 -12.04 18.79 21.72
C GLN A 11 -13.40 18.33 21.19
N GLN A 12 -14.01 19.07 20.25
CA GLN A 12 -15.28 18.70 19.60
C GLN A 12 -15.11 17.87 18.32
N GLN A 13 -13.88 17.69 17.85
CA GLN A 13 -13.57 16.71 16.83
C GLN A 13 -13.21 15.42 17.56
N GLY A 14 -13.96 14.34 17.31
CA GLY A 14 -13.56 13.01 17.78
C GLY A 14 -12.09 12.75 17.44
N PRO A 15 -11.38 11.91 18.21
CA PRO A 15 -9.94 11.80 18.06
C PRO A 15 -9.58 11.57 16.59
N TRP A 16 -8.66 12.35 16.02
CA TRP A 16 -8.28 12.23 14.60
C TRP A 16 -7.85 10.81 14.19
N TRP A 17 -7.48 9.99 15.17
CA TRP A 17 -7.10 8.58 15.07
C TRP A 17 -8.27 7.60 15.24
N ALA A 18 -9.41 8.08 15.75
CA ALA A 18 -10.63 7.32 16.05
C ALA A 18 -11.68 7.40 14.92
N GLU A 19 -11.39 8.09 13.81
CA GLU A 19 -12.21 7.94 12.61
C GLU A 19 -12.28 6.44 12.27
N PRO A 20 -13.49 5.86 12.14
CA PRO A 20 -13.62 4.49 11.70
C PRO A 20 -12.90 4.36 10.36
N LEU A 21 -12.28 3.20 10.11
CA LEU A 21 -11.52 2.91 8.89
C LEU A 21 -12.42 2.83 7.63
N GLN A 22 -13.35 3.76 7.46
CA GLN A 22 -14.17 3.94 6.28
C GLN A 22 -13.22 4.26 5.11
N GLY A 23 -12.97 3.26 4.28
CA GLY A 23 -12.11 3.33 3.11
C GLY A 23 -10.81 2.52 3.20
N VAL A 24 -10.23 2.33 4.39
CA VAL A 24 -9.03 1.47 4.55
C VAL A 24 -9.41 0.00 4.55
N GLY A 25 -10.59 -0.35 5.11
CA GLY A 25 -11.18 -1.68 4.97
C GLY A 25 -11.34 -2.07 3.49
N ALA A 26 -11.76 -1.14 2.62
CA ALA A 26 -11.89 -1.41 1.19
C ALA A 26 -10.53 -1.61 0.49
N ALA A 27 -9.47 -0.91 0.92
CA ALA A 27 -8.12 -1.03 0.37
C ALA A 27 -7.45 -2.35 0.78
N PHE A 28 -7.56 -2.75 2.05
CA PHE A 28 -7.09 -4.05 2.54
C PHE A 28 -7.90 -5.19 1.96
N GLN A 29 -9.24 -5.09 1.91
CA GLN A 29 -10.08 -6.06 1.20
C GLN A 29 -9.73 -6.10 -0.29
N GLY A 30 -9.32 -4.99 -0.92
CA GLY A 30 -8.85 -4.96 -2.30
C GLY A 30 -7.55 -5.74 -2.50
N MET A 31 -6.56 -5.50 -1.64
CA MET A 31 -5.30 -6.26 -1.64
C MET A 31 -5.54 -7.74 -1.35
N GLN A 32 -6.39 -8.06 -0.38
CA GLN A 32 -6.79 -9.42 -0.01
C GLN A 32 -7.53 -10.12 -1.15
N ARG A 33 -8.53 -9.48 -1.78
CA ARG A 33 -9.19 -10.04 -2.97
C ARG A 33 -8.20 -10.30 -4.10
N ASN A 34 -7.21 -9.43 -4.30
CA ASN A 34 -6.19 -9.66 -5.31
C ASN A 34 -5.25 -10.80 -4.94
N MET A 35 -4.82 -10.92 -3.68
CA MET A 35 -4.00 -12.05 -3.22
C MET A 35 -4.78 -13.38 -3.26
N GLN A 36 -6.05 -13.37 -2.87
CA GLN A 36 -6.94 -14.54 -2.96
C GLN A 36 -7.13 -14.97 -4.42
N ARG A 37 -7.43 -14.03 -5.32
CA ARG A 37 -7.56 -14.30 -6.77
C ARG A 37 -6.26 -14.82 -7.38
N PHE A 38 -5.12 -14.30 -6.93
CA PHE A 38 -3.82 -14.79 -7.37
C PHE A 38 -3.59 -16.24 -6.88
N ALA A 39 -3.89 -16.52 -5.60
CA ALA A 39 -3.80 -17.87 -5.04
C ALA A 39 -4.77 -18.86 -5.73
N ASP A 40 -6.02 -18.46 -5.96
CA ASP A 40 -7.02 -19.27 -6.67
C ASP A 40 -6.63 -19.51 -8.14
N GLY A 41 -5.98 -18.53 -8.77
CA GLY A 41 -5.42 -18.65 -10.11
C GLY A 41 -4.29 -19.68 -10.20
N LEU A 42 -3.48 -19.81 -9.15
CA LEU A 42 -2.44 -20.84 -9.03
C LEU A 42 -3.01 -22.23 -8.68
N ALA A 43 -4.18 -22.28 -8.03
CA ALA A 43 -4.83 -23.51 -7.60
C ALA A 43 -5.73 -24.18 -8.67
N ARG A 44 -6.03 -23.50 -9.79
CA ARG A 44 -6.82 -24.12 -10.87
C ARG A 44 -5.97 -25.15 -11.61
N PRO A 45 -6.38 -26.44 -11.67
CA PRO A 45 -5.77 -27.38 -12.59
C PRO A 45 -5.98 -26.87 -14.02
N GLY A 46 -4.91 -26.85 -14.82
CA GLY A 46 -4.98 -26.50 -16.23
C GLY A 46 -6.00 -27.40 -16.96
N PRO A 47 -6.61 -26.93 -18.06
CA PRO A 47 -7.51 -27.75 -18.84
C PRO A 47 -6.78 -29.05 -19.27
N PRO A 48 -7.43 -30.22 -19.20
CA PRO A 48 -6.81 -31.46 -19.61
C PRO A 48 -6.50 -31.38 -21.11
N GLY A 49 -5.21 -31.42 -21.46
CA GLY A 49 -4.76 -31.52 -22.85
C GLY A 49 -3.75 -30.47 -23.34
N ALA A 50 -3.35 -29.48 -22.53
CA ALA A 50 -2.29 -28.55 -22.92
C ALA A 50 -0.90 -29.14 -22.65
N SER A 51 -0.35 -29.88 -23.62
CA SER A 51 1.07 -30.24 -23.64
C SER A 51 1.91 -28.97 -23.83
N LEU A 52 2.56 -28.50 -22.76
CA LEU A 52 3.53 -27.42 -22.82
C LEU A 52 4.87 -28.00 -23.34
N GLN A 53 5.03 -28.08 -24.66
CA GLN A 53 6.38 -28.00 -25.22
C GLN A 53 6.81 -26.53 -25.21
N ALA A 54 7.45 -26.11 -24.13
CA ALA A 54 8.18 -24.86 -24.08
C ALA A 54 9.55 -25.08 -24.76
N SER A 55 9.60 -24.92 -26.08
CA SER A 55 10.87 -24.77 -26.80
C SER A 55 11.43 -23.40 -26.48
N VAL A 56 12.52 -23.37 -25.71
CA VAL A 56 13.28 -22.16 -25.41
C VAL A 56 14.06 -21.76 -26.65
N THR A 57 13.55 -20.82 -27.45
CA THR A 57 14.36 -20.15 -28.46
C THR A 57 15.10 -18.97 -27.81
N LEU A 58 16.38 -19.19 -27.53
CA LEU A 58 17.34 -18.13 -27.17
C LEU A 58 17.59 -17.26 -28.42
N ALA A 59 16.92 -16.12 -28.51
CA ALA A 59 17.27 -15.08 -29.49
C ALA A 59 18.32 -14.14 -28.89
N ALA A 60 19.56 -14.27 -29.36
CA ALA A 60 20.65 -13.35 -29.05
C ALA A 60 20.46 -12.02 -29.81
N SER A 61 20.59 -10.90 -29.10
CA SER A 61 20.68 -9.56 -29.70
C SER A 61 22.12 -9.25 -30.15
N PRO A 62 22.32 -8.58 -31.30
CA PRO A 62 23.52 -7.81 -31.53
C PRO A 62 23.26 -6.30 -31.36
N ALA A 63 24.24 -5.64 -30.74
CA ALA A 63 24.33 -4.19 -30.60
C ALA A 63 25.07 -3.57 -31.81
N ALA A 64 24.65 -2.38 -32.25
CA ALA A 64 25.46 -1.33 -32.91
C ALA A 64 24.53 -0.11 -33.15
N SER A 65 24.71 1.02 -32.46
CA SER A 65 25.59 2.16 -32.81
C SER A 65 25.28 2.84 -34.15
N GLY A 66 24.75 4.07 -34.07
CA GLY A 66 25.30 5.21 -34.83
C GLY A 66 24.51 5.78 -36.02
N GLN A 67 24.17 7.07 -35.84
CA GLN A 67 24.15 8.18 -36.82
C GLN A 67 22.83 8.77 -37.33
N LEU A 68 22.83 10.09 -37.25
CA LEU A 68 21.86 11.11 -37.64
C LEU A 68 22.02 11.46 -39.13
N ARG A 69 20.92 11.87 -39.80
CA ARG A 69 20.69 13.20 -40.43
C ARG A 69 19.59 13.18 -41.53
N PRO A 70 19.05 14.36 -41.94
CA PRO A 70 17.64 14.55 -42.29
C PRO A 70 17.37 14.91 -43.76
N GLY A 71 16.10 15.04 -44.15
CA GLY A 71 15.69 15.66 -45.42
C GLY A 71 14.18 15.93 -45.53
N SER A 72 13.82 17.22 -45.67
CA SER A 72 12.56 17.81 -46.13
C SER A 72 12.15 17.28 -47.54
N SER A 73 10.99 17.50 -48.16
CA SER A 73 9.94 18.52 -48.08
C SER A 73 8.79 18.13 -49.04
N SER A 74 7.58 18.60 -48.73
CA SER A 74 6.45 19.02 -49.60
C SER A 74 6.16 18.33 -50.96
N SER A 75 4.91 17.90 -51.17
CA SER A 75 3.95 18.58 -52.09
C SER A 75 2.65 17.76 -52.32
N THR A 76 1.50 18.39 -52.06
CA THR A 76 0.13 18.10 -52.54
C THR A 76 0.02 18.26 -54.08
N PRO A 77 -1.08 17.88 -54.82
CA PRO A 77 -2.49 17.87 -54.39
C PRO A 77 -3.49 16.84 -54.99
N ARG A 78 -4.66 16.79 -54.32
CA ARG A 78 -6.06 16.59 -54.78
C ARG A 78 -6.42 15.43 -55.73
N HIS A 79 -7.35 14.58 -55.27
CA HIS A 79 -8.62 14.34 -55.98
C HIS A 79 -9.69 13.82 -55.01
N LEU A 80 -10.90 14.36 -55.13
CA LEU A 80 -12.11 13.98 -54.41
C LEU A 80 -12.70 12.73 -55.06
N ASP A 81 -13.14 11.76 -54.28
CA ASP A 81 -14.31 10.95 -54.60
C ASP A 81 -14.98 10.41 -53.34
N ALA A 82 -16.31 10.47 -53.37
CA ALA A 82 -17.21 10.12 -52.29
C ALA A 82 -17.61 8.64 -52.38
N ALA A 83 -17.62 7.93 -51.25
CA ALA A 83 -18.49 6.78 -51.09
C ALA A 83 -18.74 6.50 -49.60
N ALA A 84 -20.03 6.45 -49.27
CA ALA A 84 -20.59 6.17 -47.97
C ALA A 84 -20.11 4.84 -47.38
N LEU A 85 -19.76 4.84 -46.10
CA LEU A 85 -19.79 3.63 -45.26
C LEU A 85 -20.36 4.00 -43.89
N HIS A 86 -21.34 3.19 -43.49
CA HIS A 86 -22.17 3.34 -42.32
C HIS A 86 -21.37 3.55 -41.03
N ALA A 87 -21.63 4.66 -40.34
CA ALA A 87 -21.28 4.83 -38.94
C ALA A 87 -22.18 3.92 -38.10
N SER A 88 -21.73 2.68 -37.89
CA SER A 88 -22.28 1.84 -36.83
C SER A 88 -21.97 2.51 -35.50
N SER A 89 -22.98 3.18 -34.95
CA SER A 89 -23.03 3.64 -33.57
C SER A 89 -23.01 2.43 -32.64
N SER A 90 -21.83 1.88 -32.39
CA SER A 90 -21.60 1.04 -31.22
C SER A 90 -21.33 1.97 -30.04
N SER A 91 -22.42 2.41 -29.41
CA SER A 91 -22.40 2.96 -28.05
C SER A 91 -22.02 1.86 -27.05
N SER A 92 -20.79 1.36 -27.16
CA SER A 92 -20.16 0.60 -26.09
C SER A 92 -19.69 1.60 -25.06
N SER A 93 -20.49 1.72 -24.01
CA SER A 93 -20.19 2.36 -22.73
C SER A 93 -18.84 1.84 -22.20
N LYS A 94 -17.75 2.48 -22.62
CA LYS A 94 -16.46 2.39 -21.95
C LYS A 94 -16.61 3.11 -20.60
N GLN A 95 -17.07 2.41 -19.58
CA GLN A 95 -16.69 2.75 -18.21
C GLN A 95 -15.20 2.48 -18.05
N GLN A 96 -14.38 3.40 -18.56
CA GLN A 96 -12.99 3.53 -18.16
C GLN A 96 -13.01 4.07 -16.74
N HIS A 97 -13.06 3.16 -15.77
CA HIS A 97 -12.85 3.51 -14.37
C HIS A 97 -11.35 3.78 -14.20
N GLY A 98 -10.92 4.98 -14.62
CA GLY A 98 -9.55 5.45 -14.42
C GLY A 98 -9.27 5.47 -12.93
N SER A 99 -8.37 4.61 -12.46
CA SER A 99 -7.95 4.60 -11.06
C SER A 99 -7.28 5.93 -10.75
N LYS A 100 -7.85 6.67 -9.81
CA LYS A 100 -7.24 7.91 -9.32
C LYS A 100 -5.87 7.59 -8.72
N PRO A 101 -4.82 8.40 -8.98
CA PRO A 101 -3.52 8.23 -8.33
C PRO A 101 -3.65 8.25 -6.81
N THR A 102 -2.96 7.33 -6.13
CA THR A 102 -2.92 7.26 -4.66
C THR A 102 -2.20 8.48 -4.08
N SER A 103 -2.83 9.18 -3.13
CA SER A 103 -2.20 10.33 -2.46
C SER A 103 -1.14 9.87 -1.44
N LYS A 104 -0.22 10.79 -1.08
CA LYS A 104 0.79 10.57 -0.02
C LYS A 104 0.13 10.18 1.30
N GLU A 105 -0.99 10.83 1.61
CA GLU A 105 -1.76 10.63 2.82
C GLU A 105 -2.46 9.27 2.82
N ASP A 106 -3.04 8.84 1.69
CA ASP A 106 -3.69 7.53 1.57
C ASP A 106 -2.67 6.40 1.73
N LEU A 107 -1.54 6.52 1.04
CA LEU A 107 -0.43 5.56 1.17
C LEU A 107 0.07 5.50 2.61
N GLY A 108 0.30 6.66 3.24
CA GLY A 108 0.71 6.75 4.64
C GLY A 108 -0.27 6.06 5.58
N ARG A 109 -1.57 6.34 5.46
CA ARG A 109 -2.61 5.68 6.29
C ARG A 109 -2.61 4.16 6.10
N ALA A 110 -2.52 3.69 4.85
CA ALA A 110 -2.49 2.25 4.57
C ALA A 110 -1.26 1.57 5.17
N THR A 111 -0.07 2.18 5.04
CA THR A 111 1.17 1.65 5.63
C THR A 111 1.13 1.64 7.14
N TRP A 112 0.64 2.71 7.78
CA TRP A 112 0.50 2.73 9.23
C TRP A 112 -0.49 1.68 9.74
N THR A 113 -1.62 1.50 9.06
CA THR A 113 -2.55 0.41 9.38
C THR A 113 -1.86 -0.94 9.30
N PHE A 114 -1.14 -1.23 8.21
CA PHE A 114 -0.40 -2.48 8.08
C PHE A 114 0.60 -2.69 9.23
N LEU A 115 1.42 -1.69 9.52
CA LEU A 115 2.47 -1.78 10.53
C LEU A 115 1.93 -1.93 11.95
N HIS A 116 0.87 -1.19 12.30
CA HIS A 116 0.25 -1.30 13.62
C HIS A 116 -0.49 -2.63 13.78
N THR A 117 -1.19 -3.12 12.75
CA THR A 117 -1.80 -4.45 12.78
C THR A 117 -0.75 -5.55 12.90
N LEU A 118 0.37 -5.44 12.17
CA LEU A 118 1.49 -6.38 12.31
C LEU A 118 2.05 -6.38 13.74
N ALA A 119 2.24 -5.19 14.33
CA ALA A 119 2.74 -5.09 15.70
C ALA A 119 1.75 -5.65 16.74
N ALA A 120 0.44 -5.46 16.52
CA ALA A 120 -0.61 -6.03 17.37
C ALA A 120 -0.71 -7.57 17.26
N GLN A 121 -0.31 -8.14 16.12
CA GLN A 121 -0.24 -9.59 15.90
C GLN A 121 1.12 -10.20 16.26
N PHE A 122 2.11 -9.37 16.60
CA PHE A 122 3.45 -9.85 16.88
C PHE A 122 3.47 -10.63 18.20
N PRO A 123 4.10 -11.83 18.29
CA PRO A 123 4.03 -12.64 19.50
C PRO A 123 4.68 -11.96 20.70
N GLU A 124 4.12 -12.19 21.90
CA GLU A 124 4.76 -11.78 23.16
C GLU A 124 6.13 -12.45 23.37
N HIS A 125 6.30 -13.67 22.86
CA HIS A 125 7.57 -14.40 22.86
C HIS A 125 8.01 -14.75 21.43
N PRO A 126 8.58 -13.79 20.68
CA PRO A 126 8.93 -13.98 19.28
C PRO A 126 10.20 -14.82 19.13
N THR A 127 10.19 -15.72 18.14
CA THR A 127 11.39 -16.47 17.75
C THR A 127 12.49 -15.55 17.23
N ARG A 128 13.75 -16.00 17.26
CA ARG A 128 14.88 -15.22 16.70
C ARG A 128 14.66 -14.85 15.23
N GLN A 129 13.99 -15.71 14.46
CA GLN A 129 13.65 -15.44 13.07
C GLN A 129 12.63 -14.32 12.94
N GLN A 130 11.50 -14.39 13.67
CA GLN A 130 10.48 -13.33 13.67
C GLN A 130 11.06 -11.97 14.06
N GLN A 131 11.95 -11.92 15.04
CA GLN A 131 12.63 -10.68 15.41
C GLN A 131 13.52 -10.13 14.29
N ARG A 132 14.25 -11.00 13.58
CA ARG A 132 15.06 -10.60 12.42
C ARG A 132 14.18 -10.06 11.29
N ASP A 133 13.09 -10.75 10.99
CA ASP A 133 12.17 -10.38 9.90
C ASP A 133 11.49 -9.05 10.18
N ALA A 134 11.04 -8.82 11.42
CA ALA A 134 10.46 -7.54 11.83
C ALA A 134 11.46 -6.39 11.66
N ARG A 135 12.72 -6.57 12.08
CA ARG A 135 13.77 -5.56 11.88
C ARG A 135 14.06 -5.31 10.40
N GLN A 136 14.17 -6.36 9.60
CA GLN A 136 14.43 -6.26 8.16
C GLN A 136 13.28 -5.59 7.40
N LEU A 137 12.03 -5.84 7.79
CA LEU A 137 10.87 -5.18 7.21
C LEU A 137 10.94 -3.66 7.43
N ILE A 138 11.17 -3.22 8.68
CA ILE A 138 11.29 -1.79 9.00
C ILE A 138 12.47 -1.18 8.25
N ASP A 139 13.63 -1.82 8.30
CA ASP A 139 14.84 -1.36 7.61
C ASP A 139 14.62 -1.23 6.09
N SER A 140 13.94 -2.19 5.47
CA SER A 140 13.59 -2.13 4.05
C SER A 140 12.68 -0.95 3.72
N LEU A 141 11.67 -0.69 4.55
CA LEU A 141 10.79 0.46 4.40
C LEU A 141 11.56 1.80 4.45
N THR A 142 12.68 1.89 5.18
CA THR A 142 13.51 3.11 5.18
C THR A 142 14.21 3.40 3.84
N ARG A 143 14.24 2.43 2.91
CA ARG A 143 14.91 2.55 1.61
C ARG A 143 13.91 2.62 0.47
N ILE A 144 12.88 1.78 0.52
CA ILE A 144 12.01 1.52 -0.64
C ILE A 144 10.67 2.26 -0.56
N TYR A 145 10.40 3.02 0.50
CA TYR A 145 9.12 3.71 0.63
C TYR A 145 8.97 4.76 -0.50
N PRO A 146 7.86 4.75 -1.28
CA PRO A 146 7.75 5.52 -2.53
C PRO A 146 7.88 7.06 -2.39
N CYS A 147 7.65 7.57 -1.19
CA CYS A 147 7.80 8.98 -0.86
C CYS A 147 9.24 9.26 -0.40
N ALA A 148 10.07 9.90 -1.22
CA ALA A 148 11.50 10.11 -0.94
C ALA A 148 11.77 10.92 0.35
N ASP A 149 11.03 12.01 0.58
CA ASP A 149 11.16 12.83 1.80
C ASP A 149 10.65 12.12 3.06
N CYS A 150 9.68 11.21 2.90
CA CYS A 150 9.21 10.34 3.96
C CYS A 150 10.26 9.29 4.30
N SER A 151 10.80 8.62 3.27
CA SER A 151 11.78 7.54 3.38
C SER A 151 13.06 8.01 4.08
N LYS A 152 13.64 9.15 3.63
CA LYS A 152 14.83 9.76 4.26
C LYS A 152 14.62 10.06 5.74
N HIS A 153 13.48 10.65 6.09
CA HIS A 153 13.19 10.96 7.49
C HIS A 153 12.96 9.70 8.33
N PHE A 154 12.24 8.72 7.79
CA PHE A 154 12.02 7.45 8.48
C PHE A 154 13.34 6.72 8.72
N GLN A 155 14.27 6.79 7.77
CA GLN A 155 15.62 6.30 7.93
C GLN A 155 16.38 6.97 9.10
N GLU A 156 16.29 8.30 9.23
CA GLU A 156 16.87 9.03 10.36
C GLU A 156 16.24 8.63 11.70
N LEU A 157 14.90 8.47 11.74
CA LEU A 157 14.19 8.03 12.93
C LEU A 157 14.64 6.63 13.36
N VAL A 158 14.66 5.67 12.44
CA VAL A 158 15.03 4.26 12.71
C VAL A 158 16.49 4.13 13.11
N ARG A 159 17.39 4.96 12.56
CA ARG A 159 18.81 4.99 13.00
C ARG A 159 18.94 5.46 14.45
N ARG A 160 18.17 6.47 14.86
CA ARG A 160 18.22 7.04 16.22
C ARG A 160 17.50 6.18 17.25
N ASP A 161 16.38 5.58 16.88
CA ASP A 161 15.51 4.77 17.73
C ASP A 161 15.20 3.44 17.02
N PRO A 162 16.12 2.46 17.05
CA PRO A 162 15.96 1.20 16.35
C PRO A 162 14.74 0.39 16.84
N PRO A 163 14.15 -0.49 16.00
CA PRO A 163 12.98 -1.28 16.37
C PRO A 163 13.23 -2.18 17.57
N VAL A 164 12.41 -2.01 18.60
CA VAL A 164 12.37 -2.91 19.76
C VAL A 164 11.37 -4.03 19.45
N VAL A 165 11.88 -5.25 19.26
CA VAL A 165 11.09 -6.41 18.82
C VAL A 165 11.25 -7.59 19.78
N SER A 166 11.55 -7.33 21.05
CA SER A 166 11.69 -8.34 22.11
C SER A 166 10.37 -9.01 22.47
N SER A 167 9.25 -8.31 22.28
CA SER A 167 7.88 -8.78 22.52
C SER A 167 6.89 -8.03 21.63
N GLY A 168 5.67 -8.56 21.50
CA GLY A 168 4.53 -7.90 20.86
C GLY A 168 4.27 -6.52 21.45
N ARG A 169 4.16 -6.46 22.78
CA ARG A 169 4.03 -5.19 23.52
C ARG A 169 5.13 -4.18 23.20
N ASP A 170 6.42 -4.58 23.25
CA ASP A 170 7.52 -3.65 23.00
C ASP A 170 7.49 -3.13 21.56
N PHE A 171 7.15 -4.00 20.60
CA PHE A 171 7.06 -3.62 19.20
C PHE A 171 5.90 -2.67 18.92
N ALA A 172 4.72 -2.91 19.51
CA ALA A 172 3.57 -2.01 19.43
C ALA A 172 3.87 -0.62 20.03
N VAL A 173 4.52 -0.58 21.19
CA VAL A 173 4.93 0.68 21.84
C VAL A 173 5.97 1.42 21.00
N TRP A 174 6.99 0.73 20.48
CA TRP A 174 7.96 1.34 19.56
C TRP A 174 7.26 1.89 18.30
N MET A 175 6.33 1.14 17.71
CA MET A 175 5.57 1.57 16.54
C MET A 175 4.78 2.86 16.83
N CYS A 176 4.12 2.94 17.99
CA CYS A 176 3.42 4.15 18.41
C CYS A 176 4.35 5.35 18.58
N ARG A 177 5.48 5.18 19.28
CA ARG A 177 6.46 6.27 19.50
C ARG A 177 7.01 6.79 18.17
N THR A 178 7.31 5.90 17.24
CA THR A 178 7.81 6.24 15.90
C THR A 178 6.74 6.94 15.07
N HIS A 179 5.49 6.47 15.09
CA HIS A 179 4.37 7.17 14.44
C HIS A 179 4.17 8.57 15.05
N ASN A 180 4.29 8.72 16.36
CA ASN A 180 4.23 10.02 17.03
C ASN A 180 5.37 10.96 16.64
N ALA A 181 6.57 10.45 16.36
CA ALA A 181 7.65 11.28 15.83
C ALA A 181 7.29 11.85 14.44
N VAL A 182 6.66 11.05 13.59
CA VAL A 182 6.12 11.52 12.30
C VAL A 182 4.98 12.52 12.51
N ASN A 183 4.05 12.25 13.43
CA ASN A 183 2.95 13.17 13.75
C ASN A 183 3.46 14.56 14.13
N ARG A 184 4.46 14.63 15.03
CA ARG A 184 5.07 15.90 15.42
C ARG A 184 5.70 16.62 14.23
N ARG A 185 6.40 15.90 13.33
CA ARG A 185 6.99 16.49 12.12
C ARG A 185 5.95 17.14 11.22
N ILE A 186 4.76 16.55 11.11
CA ILE A 186 3.69 17.04 10.23
C ILE A 186 2.62 17.85 10.97
N GLY A 187 2.90 18.31 12.20
CA GLY A 187 2.01 19.16 12.97
C GLY A 187 0.74 18.47 13.51
N LYS A 188 0.72 17.13 13.57
CA LYS A 188 -0.38 16.36 14.15
C LYS A 188 -0.18 16.13 15.66
N PRO A 189 -1.25 16.05 16.46
CA PRO A 189 -1.17 15.68 17.87
C PRO A 189 -0.53 14.30 18.05
N SER A 190 0.15 14.11 19.18
CA SER A 190 0.64 12.78 19.57
C SER A 190 -0.50 11.92 20.10
N PHE A 191 -0.48 10.63 19.76
CA PHE A 191 -1.36 9.61 20.31
C PHE A 191 -0.82 9.10 21.65
N ASN A 192 -1.68 8.79 22.62
CA ASN A 192 -1.24 8.19 23.88
C ASN A 192 -0.89 6.71 23.67
N CYS A 193 0.40 6.36 23.75
CA CYS A 193 0.85 5.00 23.49
C CYS A 193 0.34 3.96 24.50
N ASP A 194 -0.15 4.37 25.67
CA ASP A 194 -0.82 3.45 26.61
C ASP A 194 -2.11 2.86 26.02
N LEU A 195 -2.71 3.54 25.03
CA LEU A 195 -3.93 3.13 24.35
C LEU A 195 -3.66 2.37 23.05
N VAL A 196 -2.39 2.07 22.71
CA VAL A 196 -2.04 1.47 21.41
C VAL A 196 -2.67 0.09 21.23
N ALA A 197 -2.67 -0.73 22.28
CA ALA A 197 -3.27 -2.07 22.26
C ALA A 197 -4.79 -2.02 22.11
N ALA A 198 -5.44 -1.02 22.73
CA ALA A 198 -6.88 -0.82 22.58
C ALA A 198 -7.26 -0.34 21.17
N ARG A 199 -6.41 0.51 20.56
CA ARG A 199 -6.65 1.03 19.20
C ARG A 199 -6.41 0.00 18.11
N TRP A 200 -5.44 -0.88 18.31
CA TRP A 200 -5.01 -1.91 17.38
C TRP A 200 -5.16 -3.26 18.05
N ALA A 201 -6.40 -3.72 18.15
CA ALA A 201 -6.69 -5.03 18.70
C ALA A 201 -6.10 -6.12 17.78
N PRO A 202 -5.56 -7.21 18.36
CA PRO A 202 -5.22 -8.38 17.59
C PRO A 202 -6.46 -8.90 16.85
N LEU A 203 -6.23 -9.49 15.67
CA LEU A 203 -7.25 -10.18 14.90
C LEU A 203 -7.81 -11.34 15.71
N ASP A 204 -9.12 -11.55 15.61
CA ASP A 204 -9.77 -12.72 16.17
C ASP A 204 -9.61 -13.86 15.15
N CYS A 205 -8.76 -14.83 15.48
CA CYS A 205 -8.50 -15.99 14.65
C CYS A 205 -9.10 -17.21 15.35
N ASP A 206 -9.96 -17.95 14.63
CA ASP A 206 -10.54 -19.19 15.15
C ASP A 206 -9.49 -20.31 15.24
N GLU A 207 -9.89 -21.45 15.80
CA GLU A 207 -9.04 -22.64 15.94
C GLU A 207 -8.54 -23.22 14.60
N HIS A 208 -9.11 -22.77 13.47
CA HIS A 208 -8.73 -23.16 12.12
C HIS A 208 -7.80 -22.15 11.43
N ASN A 209 -7.24 -21.18 12.18
CA ASN A 209 -6.45 -20.06 11.64
C ASN A 209 -7.23 -19.19 10.63
N SER A 210 -8.56 -19.22 10.65
CA SER A 210 -9.38 -18.27 9.92
C SER A 210 -9.41 -16.98 10.73
N CYS A 211 -8.61 -16.00 10.32
CA CYS A 211 -8.58 -14.68 10.94
C CYS A 211 -9.60 -13.77 10.28
N ASP A 212 -10.57 -13.27 11.06
CA ASP A 212 -11.42 -12.18 10.58
C ASP A 212 -10.62 -10.87 10.62
N MET A 213 -10.38 -10.32 9.43
CA MET A 213 -9.64 -9.07 9.22
C MET A 213 -10.53 -7.84 9.41
N THR A 214 -11.77 -7.99 9.90
CA THR A 214 -12.59 -6.85 10.34
C THR A 214 -11.96 -6.20 11.58
N LEU A 215 -11.20 -5.13 11.32
CA LEU A 215 -10.53 -4.36 12.35
C LEU A 215 -11.57 -3.79 13.34
N GLY A 216 -11.53 -4.27 14.59
CA GLY A 216 -12.14 -3.61 15.73
C GLY A 216 -13.64 -3.81 15.94
N HIS A 217 -14.16 -5.05 15.88
CA HIS A 217 -15.46 -5.37 16.47
C HIS A 217 -15.30 -6.33 17.65
N LYS A 218 -15.03 -5.79 18.85
CA LYS A 218 -15.49 -6.48 20.07
C LYS A 218 -16.95 -6.08 20.30
N ARG A 219 -17.84 -7.06 20.29
CA ARG A 219 -19.17 -6.97 20.91
C ARG A 219 -19.02 -6.83 22.42
#